data_AF-A0A2N5K9G6-F1
#
_entry.id   AF-A0A2N5K9G6-F1
#
_cell.length_a   1.000
_cell.length_b   1.000
_cell.length_c   1.000
_cell.angle_alpha   90.00
_cell.angle_beta   90.00
_cell.angle_gamma   90.00
#
_symmetry.space_group_name_H-M   'P 1'
#
loop_
_entity.id
_entity.type
_entity.pdbx_description
1 polymer ?
#
loop_
_entity_poly.entity_id
_entity_poly.type
_entity_poly.pdbx_seq_one_letter_code
_entity_poly.pdbx_strand_id
1 'polypeptide(L)'
;MNVLLDELDVGEAETIVLAHELQADWVLMDERKGRRKLTQLGLNKIGTVGILLQAKQRGLISNLRHELEQLRERGFSIIQAVIDAVVQQANE
;
A
#
# COMPACT_ATOMS: atom_id res chain seq x y z
N MET A 1 -5.13 -23.31 0.11
CA MET A 1 -5.88 -22.37 0.96
C MET A 1 -5.38 -22.35 2.40
N ASN A 2 -5.07 -23.48 3.03
CA ASN A 2 -4.57 -23.54 4.43
C ASN A 2 -3.22 -22.80 4.68
N VAL A 3 -2.42 -22.53 3.65
CA VAL A 3 -1.10 -21.87 3.76
C VAL A 3 -1.19 -20.34 3.93
N LEU A 4 -2.40 -19.75 3.85
CA LEU A 4 -2.59 -18.30 4.06
C LEU A 4 -2.86 -17.94 5.53
N LEU A 5 -3.50 -18.83 6.29
CA LEU A 5 -4.04 -18.54 7.62
C LEU A 5 -2.99 -18.54 8.74
N ASP A 6 -1.86 -19.24 8.56
CA ASP A 6 -0.83 -19.34 9.62
C ASP A 6 -0.02 -18.04 9.81
N GLU A 7 -0.09 -17.11 8.86
CA GLU A 7 0.71 -15.87 8.90
C GLU A 7 -0.13 -14.59 8.84
N LEU A 8 -1.35 -14.65 8.30
CA LEU A 8 -2.18 -13.48 8.00
C LEU A 8 -3.42 -13.42 8.90
N ASP A 9 -3.91 -12.20 9.12
CA ASP A 9 -5.27 -12.03 9.62
C ASP A 9 -6.28 -12.53 8.56
N VAL A 10 -7.46 -12.97 9.01
CA VAL A 10 -8.51 -13.54 8.16
C VAL A 10 -8.87 -12.57 7.04
N GLY A 11 -9.06 -11.29 7.36
CA GLY A 11 -9.41 -10.27 6.35
C GLY A 11 -8.32 -10.06 5.29
N GLU A 12 -7.04 -10.21 5.66
CA GLU A 12 -5.93 -10.13 4.70
C GLU A 12 -5.89 -11.36 3.80
N ALA A 13 -6.07 -12.55 4.38
CA ALA A 13 -6.16 -13.78 3.61
C ALA A 13 -7.32 -13.75 2.61
N GLU A 14 -8.51 -13.29 3.05
CA GLU A 14 -9.69 -13.11 2.20
C GLU A 14 -9.42 -12.08 1.09
N THR A 15 -8.76 -10.97 1.40
CA THR A 15 -8.39 -9.95 0.39
C THR A 15 -7.49 -10.54 -0.69
N ILE A 16 -6.50 -11.36 -0.32
CA ILE A 16 -5.60 -12.01 -1.28
C ILE A 16 -6.35 -13.04 -2.14
N VAL A 17 -7.22 -13.84 -1.53
CA VAL A 17 -8.03 -14.83 -2.25
C VAL A 17 -8.94 -14.12 -3.26
N LEU A 18 -9.67 -13.09 -2.81
CA LEU A 18 -10.57 -12.32 -3.66
C LEU A 18 -9.81 -11.65 -4.82
N ALA A 19 -8.63 -11.09 -4.56
CA ALA A 19 -7.80 -10.51 -5.60
C ALA A 19 -7.39 -11.53 -6.67
N HIS A 20 -7.08 -12.77 -6.25
CA HIS A 20 -6.76 -13.85 -7.18
C HIS A 20 -7.97 -14.27 -8.01
N GLU A 21 -9.14 -14.42 -7.39
CA GLU A 21 -10.39 -14.79 -8.07
C GLU A 21 -10.84 -13.73 -9.08
N LEU A 22 -10.71 -12.46 -8.73
CA LEU A 22 -11.03 -11.32 -9.59
C LEU A 22 -9.96 -11.04 -10.65
N GLN A 23 -8.82 -11.74 -10.61
CA GLN A 23 -7.65 -11.45 -11.43
C GLN A 23 -7.24 -9.97 -11.33
N ALA A 24 -7.27 -9.43 -10.11
CA ALA A 24 -7.01 -8.01 -9.87
C ALA A 24 -5.57 -7.64 -10.26
N ASP A 25 -5.41 -6.52 -10.96
CA ASP A 25 -4.09 -6.02 -11.35
C ASP A 25 -3.24 -5.62 -10.13
N TRP A 26 -3.88 -5.13 -9.06
CA TRP A 26 -3.26 -4.62 -7.85
C TRP A 26 -4.08 -4.94 -6.60
N VAL A 27 -3.37 -5.17 -5.49
CA VAL A 27 -3.96 -5.32 -4.16
C VAL A 27 -3.50 -4.19 -3.26
N LEU A 28 -4.44 -3.47 -2.65
CA LEU A 28 -4.13 -2.52 -1.58
C LEU A 28 -3.87 -3.30 -0.29
N MET A 29 -2.65 -3.21 0.23
CA MET A 29 -2.24 -3.91 1.44
C MET A 29 -1.26 -3.05 2.24
N ASP A 30 -1.66 -2.63 3.42
CA ASP A 30 -0.83 -1.80 4.31
C ASP A 30 -0.07 -2.63 5.37
N GLU A 31 -0.48 -3.87 5.65
CA GLU A 31 0.21 -4.74 6.60
C GLU A 31 1.43 -5.44 5.99
N ARG A 32 2.51 -5.56 6.78
CA ARG A 32 3.81 -6.08 6.32
C ARG A 32 3.74 -7.54 5.92
N LYS A 33 2.98 -8.36 6.67
CA LYS A 33 2.84 -9.79 6.39
C LYS A 33 2.08 -10.02 5.09
N GLY A 34 0.92 -9.38 4.91
CA GLY A 34 0.16 -9.40 3.66
C GLY A 34 0.98 -8.96 2.45
N ARG A 35 1.76 -7.87 2.58
CA ARG A 35 2.67 -7.39 1.52
C ARG A 35 3.72 -8.42 1.11
N ARG A 36 4.30 -9.13 2.08
CA ARG A 36 5.26 -10.22 1.81
C ARG A 36 4.56 -11.36 1.07
N LYS A 37 3.35 -11.74 1.50
CA LYS A 37 2.59 -12.82 0.88
C LYS A 37 2.22 -12.52 -0.57
N LEU A 38 1.71 -11.32 -0.85
CA LEU A 38 1.42 -10.87 -2.22
C LEU A 38 2.66 -10.97 -3.13
N THR A 39 3.83 -10.61 -2.60
CA THR A 39 5.11 -10.73 -3.33
C THR A 39 5.45 -12.19 -3.65
N GLN A 40 5.27 -13.11 -2.69
CA GLN A 40 5.49 -14.55 -2.91
C GLN A 40 4.53 -15.14 -3.95
N LEU A 41 3.32 -14.60 -4.04
CA LEU A 41 2.29 -15.03 -4.98
C LEU A 41 2.39 -14.35 -6.35
N GLY A 42 3.37 -13.46 -6.55
CA GLY A 42 3.53 -12.72 -7.81
C GLY A 42 2.43 -11.70 -8.08
N LEU A 43 1.66 -11.31 -7.05
CA LEU A 43 0.60 -10.31 -7.16
C LEU A 43 1.16 -8.91 -6.91
N ASN A 44 0.75 -7.94 -7.73
CA ASN A 44 1.17 -6.55 -7.50
C ASN A 44 0.48 -5.99 -6.26
N LYS A 45 1.24 -5.19 -5.50
CA LYS A 45 0.79 -4.62 -4.24
C LYS A 45 1.01 -3.12 -4.22
N ILE A 46 0.03 -2.39 -3.71
CA ILE A 46 0.12 -0.96 -3.43
C ILE A 46 -0.28 -0.71 -1.98
N GLY A 47 0.18 0.40 -1.42
CA GLY A 47 -0.21 0.87 -0.09
C GLY A 47 -0.71 2.30 -0.21
N THR A 48 -1.27 2.84 0.86
CA THR A 48 -1.86 4.18 0.84
C THR A 48 -0.86 5.26 0.36
N VAL A 49 0.39 5.18 0.81
CA VAL A 49 1.48 6.08 0.37
C VAL A 49 1.76 5.96 -1.14
N GLY A 50 1.73 4.73 -1.68
CA GLY A 50 1.90 4.50 -3.12
C GLY A 50 0.76 5.07 -3.96
N ILE A 51 -0.48 5.02 -3.44
CA ILE A 51 -1.64 5.63 -4.08
C ILE A 51 -1.46 7.15 -4.15
N LEU A 52 -1.05 7.79 -3.05
CA LEU A 52 -0.81 9.24 -3.03
C LEU A 52 0.31 9.64 -3.99
N LEU A 53 1.40 8.88 -4.06
CA LEU A 53 2.45 9.11 -5.04
C LEU A 53 1.94 9.02 -6.48
N GLN A 54 1.14 8.00 -6.81
CA GLN A 54 0.51 7.88 -8.13
C GLN A 54 -0.43 9.05 -8.43
N ALA A 55 -1.21 9.51 -7.44
CA ALA A 55 -2.07 10.67 -7.58
C ALA A 55 -1.27 11.93 -7.91
N LYS A 56 -0.14 12.16 -7.21
CA LYS A 56 0.78 13.28 -7.48
C LYS A 56 1.37 13.19 -8.90
N GLN A 57 1.86 12.02 -9.30
CA GLN A 57 2.43 11.80 -10.64
C GLN A 57 1.41 12.01 -11.76
N ARG A 58 0.13 11.78 -11.47
CA ARG A 58 -0.99 12.03 -12.40
C ARG A 58 -1.56 13.46 -12.32
N GLY A 59 -1.00 14.32 -11.47
CA GLY A 59 -1.47 15.69 -11.28
C GLY A 59 -2.82 15.80 -10.57
N LEU A 60 -3.27 14.76 -9.88
CA LEU A 60 -4.55 14.75 -9.14
C LEU A 60 -4.45 15.45 -7.77
N ILE A 61 -3.24 15.51 -7.22
CA ILE A 61 -2.92 16.29 -6.01
C ILE A 61 -1.72 17.19 -6.29
N SER A 62 -1.70 18.37 -5.68
CA SER A 62 -0.69 19.39 -5.92
C SER A 62 0.50 19.30 -4.96
N ASN A 63 0.31 18.80 -3.74
CA ASN A 63 1.32 18.77 -2.67
C ASN A 63 1.31 17.41 -1.96
N LEU A 64 2.24 16.54 -2.31
CA LEU A 64 2.30 15.18 -1.78
C LEU A 64 2.72 15.16 -0.31
N ARG A 65 3.67 16.01 0.09
CA ARG A 65 4.13 16.12 1.47
C ARG A 65 2.97 16.49 2.39
N HIS A 66 2.16 17.45 2.01
CA HIS A 66 1.00 17.89 2.79
C HIS A 66 -0.01 16.77 3.02
N GLU A 67 -0.34 16.00 1.98
CA GLU A 67 -1.27 14.86 2.11
C GLU A 67 -0.70 13.74 3.01
N LEU A 68 0.62 13.46 2.90
CA LEU A 68 1.29 12.47 3.76
C LEU A 68 1.30 12.91 5.23
N GLU A 69 1.55 14.18 5.49
CA GLU A 69 1.54 14.75 6.83
C GLU A 69 0.13 14.74 7.44
N GLN A 70 -0.89 15.14 6.67
CA GLN A 70 -2.29 15.04 7.10
C GLN A 70 -2.68 13.59 7.44
N LEU A 71 -2.24 12.62 6.65
CA LEU A 71 -2.52 11.21 6.90
C LEU A 71 -1.87 10.75 8.21
N ARG A 72 -0.64 11.19 8.47
CA ARG A 72 0.09 10.93 9.71
C ARG A 72 -0.58 11.55 10.94
N GLU A 73 -1.01 12.81 10.83
CA GLU A 73 -1.74 13.52 11.90
C GLU A 73 -3.07 12.84 12.27
N ARG A 74 -3.71 12.17 11.31
CA ARG A 74 -4.95 11.39 11.51
C ARG A 74 -4.70 9.98 12.05
N GLY A 75 -3.46 9.65 12.42
CA GLY A 75 -3.11 8.39 13.11
C GLY A 75 -2.56 7.29 12.21
N PHE A 76 -2.32 7.56 10.91
CA PHE A 76 -1.67 6.58 10.04
C PHE A 76 -0.16 6.55 10.29
N SER A 77 0.38 5.38 10.57
CA SER A 77 1.81 5.23 10.90
C SER A 77 2.70 5.35 9.67
N ILE A 78 3.33 6.52 9.48
CA ILE A 78 4.36 6.74 8.45
C ILE A 78 5.62 7.28 9.12
N ILE A 79 6.72 6.54 8.95
CA ILE A 79 8.03 7.01 9.41
C ILE A 79 8.54 8.12 8.48
N GLN A 80 9.26 9.09 9.05
CA GLN A 80 9.77 10.24 8.30
C GLN A 80 10.60 9.82 7.07
N ALA A 81 11.42 8.77 7.20
CA ALA A 81 12.21 8.25 6.09
C ALA A 81 11.37 7.81 4.87
N VAL A 82 10.14 7.33 5.08
CA VAL A 82 9.23 6.97 3.97
C VAL A 82 8.66 8.22 3.33
N ILE A 83 8.28 9.22 4.12
CA ILE A 83 7.79 10.51 3.60
C ILE A 83 8.86 11.14 2.71
N ASP A 84 10.09 11.25 3.21
CA ASP A 84 11.17 11.93 2.48
C ASP A 84 11.54 11.18 1.20
N ALA A 85 11.60 9.85 1.23
CA ALA A 85 11.88 9.05 0.05
C ALA A 85 10.80 9.21 -1.04
N VAL A 86 9.53 9.27 -0.63
CA VAL A 86 8.40 9.35 -1.56
C VAL A 86 8.23 10.76 -2.12
N VAL A 87 8.47 11.79 -1.29
CA VAL A 87 8.50 13.19 -1.72
C VAL A 87 9.63 13.41 -2.74
N GLN A 88 10.84 12.91 -2.44
CA GLN A 88 11.96 12.93 -3.40
C GLN A 88 11.62 12.20 -4.71
N GLN A 89 10.97 11.04 -4.64
CA GLN A 89 10.53 10.29 -5.83
C GLN A 89 9.50 11.06 -6.67
N ALA A 90 8.73 11.96 -6.06
CA ALA A 90 7.78 12.84 -6.74
C ALA A 90 8.40 14.12 -7.31
N ASN A 91 9.71 14.34 -7.13
CA ASN A 91 10.39 15.61 -7.41
C ASN A 91 9.74 16.81 -6.69
N GLU A 92 9.31 16.58 -5.46
CA GLU A 92 8.85 17.57 -4.49
C GLU A 92 9.85 17.62 -3.31
#